data_AF-W1IS49-F1
#
_entry.id   AF-W1IS49-F1
#
_cell.length_a   1.000
_cell.length_b   1.000
_cell.length_c   1.000
_cell.angle_alpha   90.00
_cell.angle_beta   90.00
_cell.angle_gamma   90.00
#
_symmetry.space_group_name_H-M   'P 1'
#
loop_
_entity.id
_entity.type
_entity.pdbx_description
1 polymer ?
#
loop_
_entity_poly.entity_id
_entity_poly.type
_entity_poly.pdbx_seq_one_letter_code
_entity_poly.pdbx_strand_id
1 'polypeptide(L)'
;MRRIVHVSVMVFLLPLIFFLNPAAAHQHDRSGYLYMEVTRDSEIYAWIGEHVIQVGLFKKGQNLKVTQEEGEDSDYYEFSFGNGKGYIAKGNLREIKKSAFPIDPFQTLNKKASQGLVIFKDIRVYSTPKVDNKPVAILAADLRYPILDKLQDASHHIWYEINLGDRLGYISDQDAELDNGIPVLTYHHILNDKENKRFLHTSTTTSLTAFRDQMAYLKQAGYTTISLYELEGYLNGDINLPAKAVALTFDDGLKSVYQYAYPILKENGQKATLFIISSRIKRHPQKWNSNGLQFLSLSELYSMQNVFDFQSHTHFLHRLGKNKQPILFSRSYRNMLYDFERSRRALSQFNPHVLYLSYPFGGYNQIAMKAAKNAGFHLVVTTVQGKVKLGDNPFSLKRLYILRTDSIEKMAKMISNQADTVPLQSTDNRL
;
A
#
# COMPACT_ATOMS: atom_id res chain seq x y z
N MET A 1 20.99 41.82 41.66
CA MET A 1 20.43 41.54 40.31
C MET A 1 21.08 40.29 39.75
N ARG A 2 20.32 39.19 39.66
CA ARG A 2 20.52 38.06 38.73
C ARG A 2 19.32 37.13 38.90
N ARG A 3 18.34 37.26 37.99
CA ARG A 3 17.17 36.36 37.91
C ARG A 3 17.64 35.04 37.34
N ILE A 4 17.46 33.96 38.08
CA ILE A 4 17.61 32.59 37.58
C ILE A 4 16.26 32.20 36.98
N VAL A 5 16.18 32.17 35.65
CA VAL A 5 15.03 31.65 34.92
C VAL A 5 15.21 30.14 34.83
N HIS A 6 14.35 29.38 35.51
CA HIS A 6 14.23 27.94 35.30
C HIS A 6 13.41 27.72 34.02
N VAL A 7 14.07 27.22 32.97
CA VAL A 7 13.41 26.70 31.77
C VAL A 7 13.11 25.23 32.04
N SER A 8 11.89 24.91 32.45
CA SER A 8 11.40 23.53 32.49
C SER A 8 11.12 23.07 31.06
N VAL A 9 11.97 22.20 30.53
CA VAL A 9 11.71 21.45 29.29
C VAL A 9 10.73 20.33 29.63
N MET A 10 9.48 20.48 29.21
CA MET A 10 8.45 19.45 29.33
C MET A 10 8.67 18.40 28.24
N VAL A 11 9.28 17.28 28.59
CA VAL A 11 9.39 16.10 27.72
C VAL A 11 8.04 15.38 27.76
N PHE A 12 7.29 15.41 26.66
CA PHE A 12 6.10 14.58 26.48
C PHE A 12 6.53 13.11 26.32
N LEU A 13 6.38 12.33 27.39
CA LEU A 13 6.40 10.87 27.35
C LEU A 13 4.96 10.39 27.10
N LEU A 14 4.68 9.97 25.86
CA LEU A 14 3.46 9.23 25.52
C LEU A 14 3.58 7.79 26.03
N PRO A 15 2.58 7.23 26.74
CA PRO A 15 2.55 5.82 27.04
C PRO A 15 2.14 5.05 25.78
N LEU A 16 3.07 4.24 25.27
CA LEU A 16 2.84 3.26 24.22
C LEU A 16 2.02 2.10 24.81
N ILE A 17 0.70 2.10 24.64
CA ILE A 17 -0.14 0.96 25.04
C ILE A 17 -0.09 -0.08 23.91
N PHE A 18 0.64 -1.17 24.18
CA PHE A 18 0.60 -2.39 23.38
C PHE A 18 -0.71 -3.14 23.65
N PHE A 19 -1.47 -3.45 22.59
CA PHE A 19 -2.47 -4.52 22.62
C PHE A 19 -1.82 -5.83 22.18
N LEU A 20 -1.84 -6.83 23.07
CA LEU A 20 -1.73 -8.24 22.73
C LEU A 20 -2.62 -9.04 23.69
N ASN A 21 -3.79 -9.48 23.21
CA ASN A 21 -4.46 -10.68 23.74
C ASN A 21 -5.41 -11.25 22.67
N PRO A 22 -5.19 -12.47 22.15
CA PRO A 22 -6.10 -13.11 21.20
C PRO A 22 -7.01 -14.10 21.95
N ALA A 23 -7.98 -13.59 22.72
CA ALA A 23 -9.08 -14.38 23.29
C ALA A 23 -10.11 -13.48 23.98
N ALA A 24 -10.91 -12.74 23.21
CA ALA A 24 -12.21 -12.19 23.63
C ALA A 24 -12.92 -11.57 22.41
N ALA A 25 -13.38 -12.40 21.48
CA ALA A 25 -14.35 -11.97 20.48
C ALA A 25 -15.75 -12.03 21.12
N HIS A 26 -16.07 -11.05 21.98
CA HIS A 26 -17.44 -10.68 22.32
C HIS A 26 -17.46 -9.28 22.94
N GLN A 27 -18.31 -8.42 22.36
CA GLN A 27 -18.79 -7.12 22.84
C GLN A 27 -17.81 -5.94 22.88
N HIS A 28 -17.85 -5.15 21.80
CA HIS A 28 -17.97 -3.68 21.86
C HIS A 28 -18.76 -3.21 20.63
N ASP A 29 -20.08 -3.38 20.67
CA ASP A 29 -21.02 -2.76 19.71
C ASP A 29 -21.96 -1.86 20.52
N ARG A 30 -21.49 -0.65 20.80
CA ARG A 30 -22.25 0.44 21.44
C ARG A 30 -21.99 1.79 20.75
N SER A 31 -21.54 1.79 19.50
CA SER A 31 -21.53 3.03 18.71
C SER A 31 -22.93 3.28 18.17
N GLY A 32 -23.62 4.29 18.70
CA GLY A 32 -24.82 4.85 18.08
C GLY A 32 -24.47 5.45 16.70
N TYR A 33 -25.47 5.57 15.84
CA TYR A 33 -25.32 6.31 14.58
C TYR A 33 -26.24 7.52 14.59
N LEU A 34 -25.74 8.64 14.11
CA LEU A 34 -26.53 9.85 13.89
C LEU A 34 -26.73 10.06 12.39
N TYR A 35 -27.90 10.57 12.03
CA TYR A 35 -28.22 10.99 10.68
C TYR A 35 -28.10 12.51 10.64
N MET A 36 -27.23 13.02 9.78
CA MET A 36 -26.87 14.44 9.77
C MET A 36 -27.10 15.05 8.40
N GLU A 37 -27.38 16.36 8.38
CA GLU A 37 -27.41 17.21 7.19
C GLU A 37 -26.30 18.26 7.27
N VAL A 38 -25.59 18.45 6.16
CA VAL A 38 -24.52 19.43 5.99
C VAL A 38 -25.13 20.83 5.85
N THR A 39 -24.87 21.74 6.79
CA THR A 39 -25.51 23.07 6.87
C THR A 39 -24.88 24.13 5.95
N ARG A 40 -23.64 23.90 5.51
CA ARG A 40 -22.84 24.71 4.57
C ARG A 40 -21.86 23.81 3.84
N ASP A 41 -21.38 24.23 2.67
CA ASP A 41 -20.29 23.51 1.99
C ASP A 41 -19.16 23.23 3.00
N SER A 42 -18.79 21.96 3.15
CA SER A 42 -17.93 21.49 4.24
C SER A 42 -16.90 20.51 3.71
N GLU A 43 -15.67 20.71 4.13
CA GLU A 43 -14.52 19.90 3.74
C GLU A 43 -14.63 18.49 4.34
N ILE A 44 -14.10 17.53 3.59
CA ILE A 44 -13.94 16.15 4.00
C ILE A 44 -12.45 15.90 4.21
N TYR A 45 -12.11 15.37 5.38
CA TYR A 45 -10.76 14.95 5.70
C TYR A 45 -10.70 13.43 5.79
N ALA A 46 -9.60 12.80 5.41
CA ALA A 46 -9.39 11.37 5.61
C ALA A 46 -7.92 11.05 5.78
N TRP A 47 -7.64 9.92 6.43
CA TRP A 47 -6.31 9.31 6.41
C TRP A 47 -6.04 8.74 5.03
N ILE A 48 -5.00 9.26 4.38
CA ILE A 48 -4.42 8.73 3.15
C ILE A 48 -2.98 8.33 3.47
N GLY A 49 -2.74 7.03 3.57
CA GLY A 49 -1.50 6.51 4.17
C GLY A 49 -1.33 7.02 5.61
N GLU A 50 -0.20 7.65 5.91
CA GLU A 50 0.14 8.17 7.25
C GLU A 50 -0.29 9.64 7.48
N HIS A 51 -1.07 10.24 6.57
CA HIS A 51 -1.44 11.65 6.64
C HIS A 51 -2.95 11.87 6.62
N VAL A 52 -3.43 12.79 7.46
CA VAL A 52 -4.78 13.35 7.31
C VAL A 52 -4.70 14.50 6.31
N ILE A 53 -5.41 14.37 5.20
CA ILE A 53 -5.50 15.41 4.17
C ILE A 53 -6.96 15.72 3.87
N GLN A 54 -7.20 16.88 3.26
CA GLN A 54 -8.49 17.18 2.65
C GLN A 54 -8.66 16.30 1.41
N VAL A 55 -9.73 15.51 1.37
CA VAL A 55 -10.03 14.54 0.30
C VAL A 55 -11.30 14.86 -0.46
N GLY A 56 -11.98 15.95 -0.10
CA GLY A 56 -13.17 16.39 -0.80
C GLY A 56 -13.95 17.47 -0.09
N LEU A 57 -15.18 17.65 -0.56
CA LEU A 57 -16.12 18.65 -0.08
C LEU A 57 -17.54 18.12 -0.24
N PHE A 58 -18.32 18.09 0.83
CA PHE A 58 -19.77 17.97 0.75
C PHE A 58 -20.40 19.32 0.43
N LYS A 59 -21.42 19.31 -0.43
CA LYS A 59 -22.25 20.48 -0.66
C LYS A 59 -23.26 20.68 0.46
N LYS A 60 -23.70 21.93 0.65
CA LYS A 60 -24.79 22.27 1.57
C LYS A 60 -26.06 21.45 1.26
N GLY A 61 -26.77 21.04 2.30
CA GLY A 61 -28.04 20.31 2.26
C GLY A 61 -27.88 18.82 1.99
N GLN A 62 -26.67 18.28 2.04
CA GLN A 62 -26.41 16.86 1.80
C GLN A 62 -26.43 16.07 3.10
N ASN A 63 -27.00 14.88 3.04
CA ASN A 63 -27.14 14.01 4.21
C ASN A 63 -25.97 13.03 4.28
N LEU A 64 -25.55 12.67 5.50
CA LEU A 64 -24.59 11.60 5.77
C LEU A 64 -24.89 10.91 7.11
N LYS A 65 -24.52 9.64 7.23
CA LYS A 65 -24.56 8.90 8.49
C LYS A 65 -23.18 9.00 9.15
N VAL A 66 -23.16 9.35 10.44
CA VAL A 66 -21.92 9.50 11.21
C VAL A 66 -21.92 8.58 12.43
N THR A 67 -20.73 8.22 12.90
CA THR A 67 -20.53 7.46 14.13
C THR A 67 -20.69 8.37 15.34
N GLN A 68 -21.46 7.94 16.33
CA GLN A 68 -21.53 8.57 17.65
C GLN A 68 -20.44 7.96 18.53
N GLU A 69 -19.37 8.71 18.80
CA GLU A 69 -18.33 8.30 19.75
C GLU A 69 -18.70 8.72 21.17
N GLU A 70 -18.58 7.79 22.12
CA GLU A 70 -18.68 8.07 23.56
C GLU A 70 -17.32 8.61 24.05
N GLY A 71 -17.20 9.93 24.22
CA GLY A 71 -15.96 10.60 24.64
C GLY A 71 -15.80 11.95 23.94
N GLU A 72 -16.37 13.00 24.53
CA GLU A 72 -16.33 14.36 24.00
C GLU A 72 -14.91 14.95 24.09
N ASP A 73 -14.18 14.97 22.97
CA ASP A 73 -13.08 15.93 22.75
C ASP A 73 -12.75 16.17 21.25
N SER A 74 -13.41 15.47 20.31
CA SER A 74 -13.21 15.71 18.87
C SER A 74 -14.21 16.74 18.32
N ASP A 75 -13.71 17.76 17.61
CA ASP A 75 -14.51 18.70 16.82
C ASP A 75 -15.04 18.10 15.50
N TYR A 76 -14.77 16.82 15.25
CA TYR A 76 -15.14 16.12 14.02
C TYR A 76 -15.99 14.88 14.29
N TYR A 77 -16.89 14.58 13.36
CA TYR A 77 -17.57 13.28 13.26
C TYR A 77 -16.86 12.39 12.26
N GLU A 78 -16.79 11.09 12.58
CA GLU A 78 -16.35 10.05 11.65
C GLU A 78 -17.52 9.54 10.79
N PHE A 79 -17.27 9.23 9.53
CA PHE A 79 -18.22 8.57 8.63
C PHE A 79 -17.53 7.62 7.63
N SER A 80 -18.30 6.78 6.95
CA SER A 80 -17.78 5.88 5.91
C SER A 80 -17.32 6.65 4.67
N PHE A 81 -16.05 6.56 4.31
CA PHE A 81 -15.49 7.25 3.13
C PHE A 81 -14.46 6.38 2.42
N GLY A 82 -14.71 6.12 1.14
CA GLY A 82 -13.91 5.20 0.34
C GLY A 82 -13.89 3.80 0.95
N ASN A 83 -12.68 3.25 1.10
CA ASN A 83 -12.41 1.99 1.79
C ASN A 83 -12.13 2.20 3.30
N GLY A 84 -12.01 3.44 3.76
CA GLY A 84 -11.68 3.78 5.14
C GLY A 84 -12.70 4.71 5.77
N LYS A 85 -12.19 5.69 6.52
CA LYS A 85 -12.98 6.66 7.26
C LYS A 85 -12.76 8.08 6.75
N GLY A 86 -13.81 8.88 6.81
CA GLY A 86 -13.79 10.31 6.57
C GLY A 86 -14.18 11.07 7.83
N TYR A 87 -13.74 12.32 7.91
CA TYR A 87 -13.97 13.21 9.03
C TYR A 87 -14.57 14.53 8.52
N ILE A 88 -15.56 15.03 9.25
CA ILE A 88 -16.25 16.29 8.95
C ILE A 88 -16.52 17.06 10.23
N ALA A 89 -16.38 18.38 10.20
CA ALA A 89 -16.53 19.22 11.38
C ALA A 89 -17.96 19.17 11.93
N LYS A 90 -18.11 18.92 13.24
CA LYS A 90 -19.39 18.85 13.95
C LYS A 90 -20.20 20.13 13.78
N GLY A 91 -19.54 21.29 13.87
CA GLY A 91 -20.16 22.61 13.75
C GLY A 91 -20.79 22.89 12.37
N ASN A 92 -20.49 22.07 11.36
CA ASN A 92 -21.10 22.19 10.03
C ASN A 92 -22.30 21.26 9.83
N LEU A 93 -22.68 20.46 10.84
CA LEU A 93 -23.76 19.48 10.73
C LEU A 93 -24.95 19.82 11.63
N ARG A 94 -26.13 19.37 11.20
CA ARG A 94 -27.35 19.36 12.00
C ARG A 94 -28.00 17.99 11.95
N GLU A 95 -28.43 17.47 13.09
CA GLU A 95 -29.12 16.18 13.16
C GLU A 95 -30.48 16.22 12.43
N ILE A 96 -30.81 15.12 11.76
CA ILE A 96 -32.06 14.88 11.06
C ILE A 96 -32.67 13.54 11.47
N LYS A 97 -33.96 13.38 11.23
CA LYS A 97 -34.63 12.08 11.44
C LYS A 97 -34.13 11.07 10.41
N LYS A 98 -33.95 9.81 10.83
CA LYS A 98 -33.64 8.67 9.93
C LYS A 98 -34.57 8.57 8.72
N SER A 99 -35.85 8.91 8.88
CA SER A 99 -36.85 8.89 7.80
C SER A 99 -36.58 9.91 6.68
N ALA A 100 -35.74 10.91 6.91
CA ALA A 100 -35.33 11.89 5.91
C ALA A 100 -34.02 11.50 5.19
N PHE A 101 -33.40 10.38 5.59
CA PHE A 101 -32.16 9.91 5.01
C PHE A 101 -32.42 9.15 3.68
N PRO A 102 -31.55 9.29 2.65
CA PRO A 102 -31.71 8.57 1.40
C PRO A 102 -31.82 7.04 1.61
N ILE A 103 -32.78 6.42 0.91
CA ILE A 103 -32.96 4.96 0.93
C ILE A 103 -32.05 4.29 -0.10
N ASP A 104 -31.59 3.09 0.23
CA ASP A 104 -30.88 2.18 -0.68
C ASP A 104 -31.72 0.90 -0.88
N PRO A 105 -32.70 0.93 -1.79
CA PRO A 105 -33.65 -0.17 -1.95
C PRO A 105 -33.00 -1.47 -2.45
N PHE A 106 -31.85 -1.37 -3.13
CA PHE A 106 -31.12 -2.51 -3.70
C PHE A 106 -30.00 -3.01 -2.80
N GLN A 107 -29.82 -2.43 -1.62
CA GLN A 107 -28.75 -2.75 -0.67
C GLN A 107 -27.36 -2.69 -1.32
N THR A 108 -27.17 -1.78 -2.27
CA THR A 108 -25.90 -1.58 -2.97
C THR A 108 -24.77 -1.21 -2.01
N LEU A 109 -25.06 -0.46 -0.94
CA LEU A 109 -24.09 -0.09 0.11
C LEU A 109 -23.52 -1.29 0.87
N ASN A 110 -24.20 -2.45 0.83
CA ASN A 110 -23.73 -3.68 1.46
C ASN A 110 -22.84 -4.53 0.53
N LYS A 111 -22.69 -4.15 -0.74
CA LYS A 111 -21.88 -4.89 -1.71
C LYS A 111 -20.39 -4.70 -1.41
N LYS A 112 -19.62 -5.78 -1.51
CA LYS A 112 -18.16 -5.71 -1.45
C LYS A 112 -17.61 -5.29 -2.81
N ALA A 113 -16.78 -4.25 -2.83
CA ALA A 113 -16.11 -3.80 -4.03
C ALA A 113 -15.13 -4.85 -4.55
N SER A 114 -15.20 -5.14 -5.85
CA SER A 114 -14.24 -5.99 -6.57
C SER A 114 -13.36 -5.19 -7.52
N GLN A 115 -13.63 -3.89 -7.67
CA GLN A 115 -12.91 -2.95 -8.51
C GLN A 115 -12.97 -1.55 -7.89
N GLY A 116 -11.96 -0.73 -8.19
CA GLY A 116 -11.91 0.67 -7.78
C GLY A 116 -11.82 1.62 -8.96
N LEU A 117 -11.81 2.90 -8.62
CA LEU A 117 -11.50 4.03 -9.47
C LEU A 117 -10.19 4.67 -9.04
N VAL A 118 -9.54 5.33 -9.98
CA VAL A 118 -8.43 6.23 -9.75
C VAL A 118 -8.85 7.63 -10.17
N ILE A 119 -8.77 8.56 -9.22
CA ILE A 119 -9.20 9.95 -9.34
C ILE A 119 -7.93 10.80 -9.46
N PHE A 120 -7.61 11.30 -10.66
CA PHE A 120 -6.40 12.09 -10.92
C PHE A 120 -6.61 13.61 -10.91
N LYS A 121 -7.88 14.05 -10.96
CA LYS A 121 -8.32 15.44 -10.91
C LYS A 121 -9.52 15.52 -9.97
N ASP A 122 -9.88 16.70 -9.50
CA ASP A 122 -11.10 16.86 -8.72
C ASP A 122 -12.31 16.46 -9.57
N ILE A 123 -13.18 15.63 -9.00
CA ILE A 123 -14.38 15.13 -9.69
C ILE A 123 -15.65 15.45 -8.93
N ARG A 124 -16.74 15.57 -9.68
CA ARG A 124 -18.08 15.79 -9.14
C ARG A 124 -18.75 14.46 -8.85
N VAL A 125 -19.40 14.39 -7.69
CA VAL A 125 -20.29 13.27 -7.32
C VAL A 125 -21.72 13.77 -7.36
N TYR A 126 -22.61 12.98 -7.95
CA TYR A 126 -24.02 13.32 -8.14
C TYR A 126 -24.93 12.45 -7.25
N SER A 127 -26.15 12.92 -7.01
CA SER A 127 -27.19 12.17 -6.26
C SER A 127 -27.89 11.10 -7.10
N THR A 128 -27.78 11.20 -8.42
CA THR A 128 -28.41 10.32 -9.41
C THR A 128 -27.47 10.17 -10.60
N PRO A 129 -27.59 9.12 -11.42
CA PRO A 129 -26.78 8.92 -12.62
C PRO A 129 -27.20 9.85 -13.78
N LYS A 130 -27.14 11.17 -13.56
CA LYS A 130 -27.41 12.22 -14.55
C LYS A 130 -26.55 13.45 -14.26
N VAL A 131 -25.88 13.98 -15.29
CA VAL A 131 -24.93 15.12 -15.20
C VAL A 131 -25.64 16.46 -14.99
N ASP A 132 -26.93 16.56 -15.34
CA ASP A 132 -27.74 17.79 -15.26
C ASP A 132 -28.11 18.20 -13.82
N ASN A 133 -27.85 17.34 -12.83
CA ASN A 133 -28.10 17.62 -11.42
C ASN A 133 -26.93 18.34 -10.75
N LYS A 134 -27.25 19.21 -9.79
CA LYS A 134 -26.23 19.85 -8.95
C LYS A 134 -25.41 18.78 -8.22
N PRO A 135 -24.06 18.88 -8.19
CA PRO A 135 -23.23 17.91 -7.50
C PRO A 135 -23.53 17.91 -6.00
N VAL A 136 -23.47 16.74 -5.39
CA VAL A 136 -23.63 16.55 -3.94
C VAL A 136 -22.30 16.61 -3.21
N ALA A 137 -21.22 16.27 -3.90
CA ALA A 137 -19.87 16.39 -3.37
C ALA A 137 -18.85 16.62 -4.48
N ILE A 138 -17.66 17.03 -4.07
CA ILE A 138 -16.45 17.01 -4.88
C ILE A 138 -15.49 16.05 -4.18
N LEU A 139 -14.92 15.10 -4.92
CA LEU A 139 -13.79 14.31 -4.44
C LEU A 139 -12.51 14.93 -4.99
N ALA A 140 -11.51 15.08 -4.12
CA ALA A 140 -10.23 15.63 -4.50
C ALA A 140 -9.46 14.67 -5.42
N ALA A 141 -8.53 15.23 -6.19
CA ALA A 141 -7.54 14.48 -6.94
C ALA A 141 -6.66 13.57 -6.05
N ASP A 142 -5.94 12.66 -6.71
CA ASP A 142 -4.99 11.70 -6.13
C ASP A 142 -5.61 10.71 -5.16
N LEU A 143 -6.79 10.16 -5.48
CA LEU A 143 -7.49 9.18 -4.64
C LEU A 143 -7.80 7.89 -5.38
N ARG A 144 -7.80 6.78 -4.64
CA ARG A 144 -8.45 5.53 -5.03
C ARG A 144 -9.78 5.38 -4.32
N TYR A 145 -10.82 5.01 -5.06
CA TYR A 145 -12.18 4.90 -4.50
C TYR A 145 -12.86 3.59 -4.92
N PRO A 146 -13.50 2.82 -4.02
CA PRO A 146 -14.18 1.58 -4.36
C PRO A 146 -15.43 1.81 -5.22
N ILE A 147 -15.68 0.90 -6.16
CA ILE A 147 -16.92 0.83 -6.93
C ILE A 147 -17.81 -0.23 -6.29
N LEU A 148 -19.03 0.14 -5.91
CA LEU A 148 -20.04 -0.78 -5.40
C LEU A 148 -20.83 -1.45 -6.51
N ASP A 149 -21.19 -0.68 -7.54
CA ASP A 149 -21.89 -1.17 -8.72
C ASP A 149 -21.70 -0.24 -9.93
N LYS A 150 -22.22 -0.66 -11.08
CA LYS A 150 -22.20 0.10 -12.34
C LYS A 150 -23.60 0.18 -12.93
N LEU A 151 -23.99 1.37 -13.35
CA LEU A 151 -25.20 1.61 -14.11
C LEU A 151 -24.84 2.13 -15.50
N GLN A 152 -25.73 1.89 -16.46
CA GLN A 152 -25.65 2.50 -17.78
C GLN A 152 -26.90 3.34 -18.00
N ASP A 153 -26.72 4.60 -18.41
CA ASP A 153 -27.84 5.46 -18.74
C ASP A 153 -28.37 5.23 -20.17
N ALA A 154 -29.45 5.91 -20.51
CA ALA A 154 -30.09 5.79 -21.83
C ALA A 154 -29.19 6.29 -22.99
N SER A 155 -28.12 7.04 -22.69
CA SER A 155 -27.13 7.53 -23.64
C SER A 155 -25.88 6.66 -23.68
N HIS A 156 -25.92 5.48 -23.07
CA HIS A 156 -24.84 4.51 -22.96
C HIS A 156 -23.62 4.94 -22.13
N HIS A 157 -23.70 6.04 -21.37
CA HIS A 157 -22.64 6.40 -20.42
C HIS A 157 -22.68 5.52 -19.18
N ILE A 158 -21.50 5.20 -18.64
CA ILE A 158 -21.38 4.39 -17.43
C ILE A 158 -21.31 5.31 -16.21
N TRP A 159 -22.05 4.91 -15.19
CA TRP A 159 -22.06 5.55 -13.88
C TRP A 159 -21.59 4.57 -12.82
N TYR A 160 -20.61 4.99 -12.02
CA TYR A 160 -20.10 4.22 -10.90
C TYR A 160 -20.84 4.59 -9.62
N GLU A 161 -21.45 3.60 -8.98
CA GLU A 161 -22.08 3.75 -7.67
C GLU A 161 -21.02 3.62 -6.57
N ILE A 162 -20.97 4.59 -5.66
CA ILE A 162 -20.01 4.66 -4.57
C ILE A 162 -20.70 4.89 -3.22
N ASN A 163 -20.07 4.44 -2.11
CA ASN A 163 -20.47 4.82 -0.76
C ASN A 163 -19.86 6.19 -0.42
N LEU A 164 -20.68 7.16 -0.04
CA LEU A 164 -20.22 8.46 0.46
C LEU A 164 -21.01 8.84 1.71
N GLY A 165 -20.58 8.38 2.90
CA GLY A 165 -21.28 8.62 4.16
C GLY A 165 -22.57 7.82 4.31
N ASP A 166 -22.53 6.55 3.91
CA ASP A 166 -23.65 5.60 3.90
C ASP A 166 -24.83 6.02 3.04
N ARG A 167 -24.55 6.79 2.00
CA ARG A 167 -25.48 7.07 0.90
C ARG A 167 -24.79 6.80 -0.42
N LEU A 168 -25.59 6.52 -1.45
CA LEU A 168 -25.08 6.37 -2.80
C LEU A 168 -24.69 7.74 -3.37
N GLY A 169 -23.51 7.76 -3.98
CA GLY A 169 -23.03 8.80 -4.88
C GLY A 169 -22.73 8.20 -6.24
N TYR A 170 -22.83 9.03 -7.29
CA TYR A 170 -22.65 8.62 -8.67
C TYR A 170 -21.49 9.41 -9.30
N ILE A 171 -20.53 8.69 -9.88
CA ILE A 171 -19.40 9.26 -10.64
C ILE A 171 -19.54 8.83 -12.10
N SER A 172 -19.37 9.76 -13.04
CA SER A 172 -19.36 9.44 -14.47
C SER A 172 -18.02 8.81 -14.88
N ASP A 173 -18.07 7.85 -15.78
CA ASP A 173 -16.92 7.26 -16.47
C ASP A 173 -16.06 8.26 -17.26
N GLN A 174 -16.57 9.45 -17.56
CA GLN A 174 -15.81 10.52 -18.21
C GLN A 174 -14.86 11.25 -17.24
N ASP A 175 -15.09 11.12 -15.94
CA ASP A 175 -14.35 11.85 -14.91
C ASP A 175 -13.35 10.99 -14.13
N ALA A 176 -13.47 9.66 -14.20
CA ALA A 176 -12.62 8.73 -13.45
C ALA A 176 -12.11 7.57 -14.31
N GLU A 177 -10.95 7.05 -13.96
CA GLU A 177 -10.40 5.84 -14.59
C GLU A 177 -10.64 4.63 -13.71
N LEU A 178 -10.85 3.45 -14.32
CA LEU A 178 -10.82 2.20 -13.56
C LEU A 178 -9.44 1.96 -12.95
N ASP A 179 -9.43 1.42 -11.73
CA ASP A 179 -8.21 1.00 -11.06
C ASP A 179 -7.63 -0.26 -11.70
N ASN A 180 -6.46 -0.10 -12.33
CA ASN A 180 -5.72 -1.18 -12.96
C ASN A 180 -4.69 -1.85 -12.03
N GLY A 181 -4.76 -1.57 -10.73
CA GLY A 181 -4.00 -2.20 -9.66
C GLY A 181 -2.79 -1.39 -9.20
N ILE A 182 -2.20 -1.86 -8.09
CA ILE A 182 -1.01 -1.30 -7.49
C ILE A 182 0.25 -2.01 -8.02
N PRO A 183 1.22 -1.28 -8.58
CA PRO A 183 2.50 -1.85 -8.96
C PRO A 183 3.32 -2.26 -7.72
N VAL A 184 3.81 -3.50 -7.71
CA VAL A 184 4.76 -4.00 -6.70
C VAL A 184 6.09 -4.27 -7.40
N LEU A 185 7.06 -3.37 -7.25
CA LEU A 185 8.35 -3.46 -7.92
C LEU A 185 9.28 -4.45 -7.21
N THR A 186 10.06 -5.21 -7.98
CA THR A 186 11.01 -6.20 -7.46
C THR A 186 12.45 -5.86 -7.83
N TYR A 187 13.29 -5.76 -6.82
CA TYR A 187 14.74 -5.56 -6.91
C TYR A 187 15.47 -6.69 -6.18
N HIS A 188 16.76 -6.89 -6.46
CA HIS A 188 17.60 -7.83 -5.70
C HIS A 188 18.98 -7.20 -5.47
N HIS A 189 19.90 -7.38 -6.42
CA HIS A 189 21.26 -6.88 -6.34
C HIS A 189 21.33 -5.48 -6.97
N ILE A 190 21.97 -4.53 -6.28
CA ILE A 190 22.31 -3.22 -6.85
C ILE A 190 23.82 -3.10 -6.88
N LEU A 191 24.40 -2.79 -8.04
CA LEU A 191 25.84 -2.64 -8.18
C LEU A 191 26.20 -1.40 -8.98
N ASN A 192 27.32 -0.78 -8.63
CA ASN A 192 27.95 0.21 -9.49
C ASN A 192 28.47 -0.49 -10.77
N ASP A 193 28.09 0.01 -11.94
CA ASP A 193 28.49 -0.59 -13.23
C ASP A 193 30.03 -0.70 -13.37
N LYS A 194 30.79 0.27 -12.82
CA LYS A 194 32.26 0.24 -12.84
C LYS A 194 32.85 -0.93 -12.04
N GLU A 195 32.12 -1.40 -11.04
CA GLU A 195 32.55 -2.49 -10.15
C GLU A 195 31.97 -3.85 -10.57
N ASN A 196 30.95 -3.85 -11.44
CA ASN A 196 30.16 -5.02 -11.77
C ASN A 196 30.79 -5.83 -12.92
N LYS A 197 31.77 -6.67 -12.59
CA LYS A 197 32.41 -7.56 -13.58
C LYS A 197 31.63 -8.85 -13.81
N ARG A 198 30.92 -9.35 -12.79
CA ARG A 198 30.37 -10.72 -12.77
C ARG A 198 28.87 -10.79 -13.03
N PHE A 199 28.12 -9.76 -12.67
CA PHE A 199 26.65 -9.78 -12.65
C PHE A 199 26.01 -8.84 -13.67
N LEU A 200 26.81 -8.29 -14.61
CA LEU A 200 26.37 -7.30 -15.61
C LEU A 200 25.19 -7.75 -16.47
N HIS A 201 25.12 -9.05 -16.76
CA HIS A 201 24.10 -9.68 -17.61
C HIS A 201 23.10 -10.53 -16.80
N THR A 202 23.05 -10.36 -15.49
CA THR A 202 22.07 -11.06 -14.64
C THR A 202 20.81 -10.21 -14.53
N SER A 203 19.65 -10.79 -14.86
CA SER A 203 18.36 -10.09 -14.83
C SER A 203 17.95 -9.58 -13.44
N THR A 204 18.54 -10.13 -12.38
CA THR A 204 18.32 -9.71 -10.98
C THR A 204 19.34 -8.69 -10.47
N THR A 205 20.14 -8.08 -11.34
CA THR A 205 21.09 -7.01 -10.96
C THR A 205 20.71 -5.69 -11.63
N THR A 206 20.37 -4.69 -10.83
CA THR A 206 20.09 -3.32 -11.28
C THR A 206 21.36 -2.47 -11.12
N SER A 207 21.66 -1.59 -12.08
CA SER A 207 22.78 -0.66 -11.90
C SER A 207 22.43 0.42 -10.88
N LEU A 208 23.44 0.92 -10.16
CA LEU A 208 23.27 1.99 -9.19
C LEU A 208 22.65 3.24 -9.80
N THR A 209 23.09 3.61 -11.01
CA THR A 209 22.57 4.78 -11.74
C THR A 209 21.08 4.57 -12.06
N ALA A 210 20.72 3.44 -12.67
CA ALA A 210 19.33 3.16 -12.98
C ALA A 210 18.45 3.16 -11.72
N PHE A 211 18.90 2.53 -10.63
CA PHE A 211 18.13 2.54 -9.39
C PHE A 211 17.93 3.97 -8.85
N ARG A 212 18.96 4.82 -8.88
CA ARG A 212 18.85 6.23 -8.46
C ARG A 212 17.82 6.98 -9.32
N ASP A 213 17.89 6.84 -10.63
CA ASP A 213 17.01 7.53 -11.58
C ASP A 213 15.55 7.07 -11.41
N GLN A 214 15.34 5.77 -11.19
CA GLN A 214 14.03 5.19 -10.92
C GLN A 214 13.42 5.74 -9.63
N MET A 215 14.20 5.82 -8.54
CA MET A 215 13.72 6.35 -7.27
C MET A 215 13.43 7.85 -7.34
N ALA A 216 14.29 8.61 -8.05
CA ALA A 216 14.07 10.04 -8.31
C ALA A 216 12.82 10.27 -9.15
N TYR A 217 12.59 9.45 -10.20
CA TYR A 217 11.39 9.52 -11.03
C TYR A 217 10.13 9.29 -10.20
N LEU A 218 10.09 8.26 -9.34
CA LEU A 218 8.93 8.01 -8.47
C LEU A 218 8.60 9.24 -7.62
N LYS A 219 9.61 9.85 -7.00
CA LYS A 219 9.43 11.06 -6.18
C LYS A 219 8.95 12.25 -7.00
N GLN A 220 9.58 12.53 -8.14
CA GLN A 220 9.22 13.67 -9.01
C GLN A 220 7.84 13.51 -9.65
N ALA A 221 7.46 12.29 -10.02
CA ALA A 221 6.16 11.98 -10.60
C ALA A 221 5.03 11.91 -9.55
N GLY A 222 5.34 12.08 -8.26
CA GLY A 222 4.37 12.10 -7.16
C GLY A 222 3.89 10.72 -6.73
N TYR A 223 4.70 9.67 -6.90
CA TYR A 223 4.38 8.35 -6.36
C TYR A 223 4.68 8.26 -4.86
N THR A 224 3.70 7.78 -4.12
CA THR A 224 3.84 7.40 -2.72
C THR A 224 4.28 5.94 -2.63
N THR A 225 5.40 5.69 -1.93
CA THR A 225 5.85 4.32 -1.64
C THR A 225 5.08 3.77 -0.45
N ILE A 226 4.28 2.73 -0.68
CA ILE A 226 3.47 2.10 0.37
C ILE A 226 4.15 0.83 0.91
N SER A 227 3.87 0.53 2.16
CA SER A 227 4.22 -0.73 2.83
C SER A 227 3.35 -1.89 2.33
N LEU A 228 3.77 -3.13 2.62
CA LEU A 228 2.92 -4.30 2.37
C LEU A 228 1.73 -4.40 3.35
N TYR A 229 1.78 -3.72 4.50
CA TYR A 229 0.64 -3.57 5.40
C TYR A 229 -0.46 -2.72 4.75
N GLU A 230 -0.07 -1.64 4.09
CA GLU A 230 -1.01 -0.83 3.31
C GLU A 230 -1.52 -1.59 2.08
N LEU A 231 -0.67 -2.37 1.41
CA LEU A 231 -1.12 -3.23 0.31
C LEU A 231 -2.14 -4.29 0.78
N GLU A 232 -1.96 -4.85 1.98
CA GLU A 232 -2.92 -5.75 2.61
C GLU A 232 -4.24 -5.02 2.89
N GLY A 233 -4.19 -3.82 3.47
CA GLY A 233 -5.37 -2.97 3.69
C GLY A 233 -6.11 -2.66 2.38
N TYR A 234 -5.39 -2.40 1.29
CA TYR A 234 -5.99 -2.24 -0.04
C TYR A 234 -6.74 -3.48 -0.48
N LEU A 235 -6.13 -4.67 -0.40
CA LEU A 235 -6.77 -5.92 -0.80
C LEU A 235 -8.00 -6.28 0.04
N ASN A 236 -7.99 -5.89 1.32
CA ASN A 236 -9.11 -6.12 2.22
C ASN A 236 -10.24 -5.10 2.02
N GLY A 237 -9.92 -3.91 1.53
CA GLY A 237 -10.84 -2.79 1.36
C GLY A 237 -10.99 -1.95 2.63
N ASP A 238 -9.92 -1.84 3.43
CA ASP A 238 -9.96 -1.25 4.78
C ASP A 238 -9.29 0.14 4.88
N ILE A 239 -8.55 0.56 3.84
CA ILE A 239 -7.81 1.83 3.86
C ILE A 239 -7.99 2.63 2.57
N ASN A 240 -7.89 3.95 2.70
CA ASN A 240 -7.81 4.86 1.57
C ASN A 240 -6.35 5.04 1.14
N LEU A 241 -6.11 5.02 -0.17
CA LEU A 241 -4.78 5.14 -0.77
C LEU A 241 -4.75 6.23 -1.85
N PRO A 242 -3.59 6.83 -2.10
CA PRO A 242 -3.43 7.79 -3.18
C PRO A 242 -3.56 7.11 -4.56
N ALA A 243 -3.88 7.89 -5.59
CA ALA A 243 -3.93 7.40 -6.96
C ALA A 243 -2.58 6.82 -7.38
N LYS A 244 -1.48 7.54 -7.06
CA LYS A 244 -0.11 7.16 -7.37
C LYS A 244 0.56 6.40 -6.22
N ALA A 245 0.11 5.18 -5.95
CA ALA A 245 0.76 4.27 -5.01
C ALA A 245 1.70 3.27 -5.72
N VAL A 246 2.82 2.93 -5.08
CA VAL A 246 3.75 1.87 -5.52
C VAL A 246 4.36 1.15 -4.32
N ALA A 247 4.48 -0.17 -4.36
CA ALA A 247 5.22 -0.91 -3.33
C ALA A 247 6.62 -1.27 -3.87
N LEU A 248 7.66 -1.03 -3.06
CA LEU A 248 9.04 -1.39 -3.40
C LEU A 248 9.43 -2.65 -2.63
N THR A 249 9.85 -3.70 -3.34
CA THR A 249 10.29 -4.96 -2.73
C THR A 249 11.70 -5.35 -3.18
N PHE A 250 12.46 -5.89 -2.24
CA PHE A 250 13.81 -6.41 -2.47
C PHE A 250 13.87 -7.86 -2.00
N ASP A 251 14.49 -8.74 -2.77
CA ASP A 251 14.66 -10.14 -2.39
C ASP A 251 16.11 -10.44 -1.92
N ASP A 252 16.32 -11.65 -1.42
CA ASP A 252 17.60 -12.27 -0.99
C ASP A 252 18.29 -11.77 0.29
N GLY A 253 18.10 -10.52 0.70
CA GLY A 253 18.82 -9.94 1.86
C GLY A 253 20.31 -9.68 1.57
N LEU A 254 20.61 -9.12 0.39
CA LEU A 254 21.97 -8.85 -0.07
C LEU A 254 22.59 -7.60 0.57
N LYS A 255 23.89 -7.67 0.90
CA LYS A 255 24.67 -6.54 1.46
C LYS A 255 24.68 -5.32 0.55
N SER A 256 24.58 -5.52 -0.76
CA SER A 256 24.46 -4.44 -1.73
C SER A 256 23.27 -3.51 -1.47
N VAL A 257 22.16 -4.05 -0.94
CA VAL A 257 20.97 -3.26 -0.62
C VAL A 257 21.28 -2.26 0.49
N TYR A 258 22.05 -2.66 1.51
CA TYR A 258 22.57 -1.75 2.52
C TYR A 258 23.55 -0.73 1.95
N GLN A 259 24.49 -1.19 1.12
CA GLN A 259 25.55 -0.34 0.57
C GLN A 259 25.00 0.75 -0.36
N TYR A 260 23.96 0.44 -1.13
CA TYR A 260 23.54 1.26 -2.27
C TYR A 260 22.06 1.68 -2.23
N ALA A 261 21.14 0.77 -1.95
CA ALA A 261 19.71 1.08 -1.99
C ALA A 261 19.27 1.91 -0.78
N TYR A 262 19.69 1.50 0.41
CA TYR A 262 19.34 2.12 1.68
C TYR A 262 19.60 3.64 1.73
N PRO A 263 20.80 4.15 1.40
CA PRO A 263 21.03 5.59 1.45
C PRO A 263 20.15 6.36 0.44
N ILE A 264 19.93 5.82 -0.75
CA ILE A 264 19.09 6.47 -1.80
C ILE A 264 17.63 6.54 -1.36
N LEU A 265 17.07 5.42 -0.86
CA LEU A 265 15.70 5.40 -0.37
C LEU A 265 15.52 6.35 0.82
N LYS A 266 16.48 6.37 1.75
CA LYS A 266 16.48 7.28 2.90
C LYS A 266 16.48 8.75 2.48
N GLU A 267 17.35 9.12 1.54
CA GLU A 267 17.42 10.49 0.99
C GLU A 267 16.13 10.90 0.28
N ASN A 268 15.49 9.96 -0.41
CA ASN A 268 14.22 10.21 -1.09
C ASN A 268 12.99 10.19 -0.17
N GLY A 269 13.13 9.80 1.11
CA GLY A 269 11.99 9.63 2.01
C GLY A 269 11.11 8.42 1.67
N GLN A 270 11.66 7.45 0.93
CA GLN A 270 10.95 6.27 0.44
C GLN A 270 11.11 5.10 1.40
N LYS A 271 10.07 4.27 1.49
CA LYS A 271 10.06 3.02 2.25
C LYS A 271 10.02 1.83 1.31
N ALA A 272 10.50 0.68 1.79
CA ALA A 272 10.49 -0.56 1.03
C ALA A 272 10.39 -1.79 1.94
N THR A 273 10.02 -2.92 1.37
CA THR A 273 10.09 -4.23 2.02
C THR A 273 11.31 -5.00 1.52
N LEU A 274 12.06 -5.62 2.42
CA LEU A 274 13.14 -6.54 2.10
C LEU A 274 12.80 -7.96 2.58
N PHE A 275 12.64 -8.87 1.64
CA PHE A 275 12.46 -10.30 1.87
C PHE A 275 13.83 -10.96 2.08
N ILE A 276 14.05 -11.50 3.29
CA ILE A 276 15.35 -12.00 3.73
C ILE A 276 15.34 -13.53 3.80
N ILE A 277 16.38 -14.15 3.24
CA ILE A 277 16.67 -15.57 3.45
C ILE A 277 17.30 -15.70 4.83
N SER A 278 16.51 -16.04 5.85
CA SER A 278 16.94 -15.90 7.24
C SER A 278 18.16 -16.75 7.63
N SER A 279 18.41 -17.88 6.96
CA SER A 279 19.64 -18.67 7.18
C SER A 279 20.92 -18.04 6.62
N ARG A 280 20.82 -17.00 5.79
CA ARG A 280 21.98 -16.35 5.15
C ARG A 280 22.46 -15.10 5.89
N ILE A 281 21.71 -14.64 6.89
CA ILE A 281 22.09 -13.50 7.74
C ILE A 281 23.45 -13.77 8.38
N LYS A 282 24.32 -12.77 8.38
CA LYS A 282 25.67 -12.85 8.96
C LYS A 282 25.68 -12.32 10.39
N ARG A 283 26.49 -12.94 11.25
CA ARG A 283 26.70 -12.44 12.61
C ARG A 283 27.44 -11.10 12.62
N HIS A 284 28.41 -10.94 11.73
CA HIS A 284 29.25 -9.74 11.60
C HIS A 284 29.28 -9.23 10.16
N PRO A 285 29.46 -7.92 9.93
CA PRO A 285 29.61 -7.34 8.60
C PRO A 285 30.74 -8.00 7.81
N GLN A 286 30.49 -8.24 6.53
CA GLN A 286 31.53 -8.67 5.60
C GLN A 286 32.22 -7.45 4.98
N LYS A 287 33.54 -7.52 4.69
CA LYS A 287 34.22 -6.51 3.85
C LYS A 287 33.59 -6.49 2.47
N TRP A 288 33.23 -5.32 1.95
CA TRP A 288 32.57 -5.20 0.64
C TRP A 288 33.40 -5.82 -0.49
N ASN A 289 32.73 -6.62 -1.33
CA ASN A 289 33.27 -7.22 -2.53
C ASN A 289 32.16 -7.37 -3.59
N SER A 290 32.19 -6.52 -4.61
CA SER A 290 31.22 -6.49 -5.71
C SER A 290 31.22 -7.75 -6.59
N ASN A 291 32.24 -8.60 -6.50
CA ASN A 291 32.35 -9.84 -7.29
C ASN A 291 31.71 -11.07 -6.61
N GLY A 292 31.25 -10.91 -5.36
CA GLY A 292 30.63 -11.97 -4.57
C GLY A 292 29.19 -11.66 -4.19
N LEU A 293 28.40 -12.71 -3.95
CA LEU A 293 27.11 -12.57 -3.26
C LEU A 293 27.37 -12.49 -1.76
N GLN A 294 27.15 -11.30 -1.21
CA GLN A 294 27.30 -11.03 0.23
C GLN A 294 25.92 -10.77 0.83
N PHE A 295 25.72 -11.19 2.07
CA PHE A 295 24.44 -11.09 2.76
C PHE A 295 24.56 -10.14 3.95
N LEU A 296 23.43 -9.55 4.31
CA LEU A 296 23.36 -8.60 5.40
C LEU A 296 23.74 -9.24 6.74
N SER A 297 24.42 -8.46 7.56
CA SER A 297 24.71 -8.79 8.95
C SER A 297 23.66 -8.25 9.91
N LEU A 298 23.65 -8.77 11.14
CA LEU A 298 22.75 -8.30 12.21
C LEU A 298 22.80 -6.78 12.38
N SER A 299 23.99 -6.19 12.48
CA SER A 299 24.16 -4.73 12.69
C SER A 299 23.65 -3.91 11.49
N GLU A 300 23.83 -4.42 10.27
CA GLU A 300 23.33 -3.74 9.06
C GLU A 300 21.81 -3.77 9.01
N LEU A 301 21.19 -4.89 9.38
CA LEU A 301 19.72 -5.00 9.49
C LEU A 301 19.17 -4.00 10.50
N TYR A 302 19.69 -3.97 11.73
CA TYR A 302 19.26 -2.99 12.73
C TYR A 302 19.40 -1.54 12.24
N SER A 303 20.48 -1.22 11.51
CA SER A 303 20.72 0.16 11.06
C SER A 303 19.77 0.67 9.96
N MET A 304 19.05 -0.21 9.26
CA MET A 304 18.20 0.18 8.11
C MET A 304 16.69 0.05 8.36
N GLN A 305 16.25 -0.30 9.58
CA GLN A 305 14.83 -0.47 9.95
C GLN A 305 14.01 0.81 9.75
N ASN A 306 14.64 1.98 9.71
CA ASN A 306 13.97 3.24 9.45
C ASN A 306 13.53 3.40 7.98
N VAL A 307 13.92 2.52 7.08
CA VAL A 307 13.56 2.52 5.64
C VAL A 307 12.94 1.19 5.23
N PHE A 308 13.49 0.09 5.73
CA PHE A 308 13.10 -1.26 5.33
C PHE A 308 12.23 -1.96 6.37
N ASP A 309 11.10 -2.45 5.90
CA ASP A 309 10.34 -3.50 6.57
C ASP A 309 10.90 -4.88 6.20
N PHE A 310 11.21 -5.72 7.20
CA PHE A 310 11.84 -7.01 6.97
C PHE A 310 10.84 -8.16 6.99
N GLN A 311 10.83 -8.91 5.89
CA GLN A 311 9.87 -9.98 5.65
C GLN A 311 10.57 -11.27 5.20
N SER A 312 9.83 -12.36 5.04
CA SER A 312 10.43 -13.68 4.82
C SER A 312 10.75 -13.96 3.35
N HIS A 313 11.97 -14.41 3.06
CA HIS A 313 12.30 -15.12 1.81
C HIS A 313 12.65 -16.58 2.08
N THR A 314 11.89 -17.21 2.99
CA THR A 314 12.13 -18.56 3.53
C THR A 314 13.38 -18.64 4.43
N HIS A 315 13.51 -19.72 5.19
CA HIS A 315 14.71 -19.96 5.97
C HIS A 315 15.79 -20.57 5.10
N PHE A 316 15.52 -21.71 4.46
CA PHE A 316 16.52 -22.52 3.75
C PHE A 316 16.01 -23.03 2.40
N LEU A 317 14.89 -22.52 1.87
CA LEU A 317 14.30 -23.01 0.63
C LEU A 317 14.73 -22.23 -0.62
N HIS A 318 15.59 -21.22 -0.48
CA HIS A 318 16.16 -20.50 -1.62
C HIS A 318 17.33 -21.24 -2.30
N ARG A 319 17.02 -22.34 -3.00
CA ARG A 319 17.96 -23.09 -3.84
C ARG A 319 17.22 -23.87 -4.94
N LEU A 320 17.96 -24.27 -5.97
CA LEU A 320 17.47 -25.19 -6.99
C LEU A 320 17.75 -26.64 -6.60
N GLY A 321 16.86 -27.55 -7.01
CA GLY A 321 17.06 -28.99 -6.98
C GLY A 321 17.91 -29.47 -8.16
N LYS A 322 18.15 -30.78 -8.23
CA LYS A 322 18.96 -31.42 -9.30
C LYS A 322 18.40 -31.15 -10.71
N ASN A 323 17.09 -31.02 -10.84
CA ASN A 323 16.38 -30.72 -12.08
C ASN A 323 16.33 -29.21 -12.41
N LYS A 324 17.11 -28.37 -11.73
CA LYS A 324 17.11 -26.90 -11.84
C LYS A 324 15.76 -26.24 -11.54
N GLN A 325 14.83 -26.95 -10.89
CA GLN A 325 13.58 -26.39 -10.38
C GLN A 325 13.76 -25.89 -8.94
N PRO A 326 12.93 -24.94 -8.47
CA PRO A 326 12.91 -24.54 -7.07
C PRO A 326 12.81 -25.76 -6.14
N ILE A 327 13.71 -25.87 -5.16
CA ILE A 327 13.70 -27.01 -4.23
C ILE A 327 12.38 -27.12 -3.49
N LEU A 328 11.64 -26.01 -3.37
CA LEU A 328 10.32 -25.94 -2.77
C LEU A 328 9.42 -27.05 -3.33
N PHE A 329 9.42 -27.28 -4.65
CA PHE A 329 8.57 -28.28 -5.29
C PHE A 329 8.87 -29.72 -4.89
N SER A 330 10.07 -30.01 -4.39
CA SER A 330 10.45 -31.34 -3.90
C SER A 330 10.31 -31.50 -2.38
N ARG A 331 9.69 -30.54 -1.68
CA ARG A 331 9.48 -30.60 -0.23
C ARG A 331 8.06 -31.01 0.11
N SER A 332 7.92 -31.75 1.21
CA SER A 332 6.61 -32.05 1.79
C SER A 332 6.00 -30.78 2.41
N TYR A 333 4.68 -30.77 2.54
CA TYR A 333 3.93 -29.72 3.25
C TYR A 333 4.57 -29.38 4.62
N ARG A 334 4.88 -30.38 5.44
CA ARG A 334 5.46 -30.21 6.78
C ARG A 334 6.84 -29.53 6.74
N ASN A 335 7.66 -29.86 5.75
CA ASN A 335 8.98 -29.23 5.59
C ASN A 335 8.86 -27.77 5.15
N MET A 336 7.90 -27.44 4.28
CA MET A 336 7.62 -26.05 3.90
C MET A 336 7.13 -25.24 5.09
N LEU A 337 6.13 -25.76 5.81
CA LEU A 337 5.54 -25.11 6.99
C LEU A 337 6.60 -24.77 8.04
N TYR A 338 7.42 -25.75 8.43
CA TYR A 338 8.44 -25.52 9.45
C TYR A 338 9.57 -24.59 9.01
N ASP A 339 9.93 -24.60 7.72
CA ASP A 339 10.90 -23.64 7.18
C ASP A 339 10.35 -22.20 7.23
N PHE A 340 9.09 -22.03 6.83
CA PHE A 340 8.36 -20.77 6.87
C PHE A 340 8.23 -20.21 8.29
N GLU A 341 7.77 -21.02 9.25
CA GLU A 341 7.70 -20.64 10.66
C GLU A 341 9.08 -20.31 11.25
N ARG A 342 10.11 -21.11 10.90
CA ARG A 342 11.48 -20.84 11.35
C ARG A 342 11.98 -19.51 10.81
N SER A 343 11.65 -19.18 9.57
CA SER A 343 12.00 -17.89 8.98
C SER A 343 11.36 -16.72 9.74
N ARG A 344 10.06 -16.82 10.03
CA ARG A 344 9.36 -15.81 10.85
C ARG A 344 9.99 -15.64 12.22
N ARG A 345 10.23 -16.73 12.95
CA ARG A 345 10.88 -16.71 14.27
C ARG A 345 12.29 -16.11 14.22
N ALA A 346 13.05 -16.36 13.17
CA ALA A 346 14.39 -15.79 13.03
C ALA A 346 14.34 -14.27 12.77
N LEU A 347 13.34 -13.80 12.02
CA LEU A 347 13.18 -12.39 11.65
C LEU A 347 12.41 -11.56 12.70
N SER A 348 11.72 -12.20 13.65
CA SER A 348 10.93 -11.51 14.68
C SER A 348 11.74 -10.60 15.60
N GLN A 349 13.06 -10.79 15.66
CA GLN A 349 13.96 -9.89 16.38
C GLN A 349 14.10 -8.51 15.72
N PHE A 350 13.78 -8.40 14.42
CA PHE A 350 13.83 -7.13 13.68
C PHE A 350 12.43 -6.59 13.34
N ASN A 351 11.46 -7.48 13.20
CA ASN A 351 10.07 -7.11 12.93
C ASN A 351 9.14 -8.09 13.62
N PRO A 352 8.40 -7.71 14.67
CA PRO A 352 7.46 -8.63 15.33
C PRO A 352 6.32 -9.10 14.40
N HIS A 353 6.06 -8.38 13.31
CA HIS A 353 5.00 -8.64 12.34
C HIS A 353 5.54 -9.16 11.01
N VAL A 354 6.25 -10.31 11.04
CA VAL A 354 6.71 -11.02 9.83
C VAL A 354 5.53 -11.72 9.14
N LEU A 355 4.67 -10.95 8.48
CA LEU A 355 3.40 -11.39 7.90
C LEU A 355 3.49 -11.69 6.41
N TYR A 356 4.59 -11.37 5.75
CA TYR A 356 4.71 -11.48 4.30
C TYR A 356 5.84 -12.41 3.86
N LEU A 357 5.63 -13.07 2.72
CA LEU A 357 6.56 -14.01 2.11
C LEU A 357 6.80 -13.67 0.63
N SER A 358 8.03 -13.85 0.16
CA SER A 358 8.34 -13.92 -1.26
C SER A 358 8.75 -15.36 -1.59
N TYR A 359 8.13 -15.99 -2.59
CA TYR A 359 8.53 -17.34 -3.00
C TYR A 359 9.87 -17.32 -3.74
N PRO A 360 10.87 -18.11 -3.32
CA PRO A 360 12.13 -18.25 -4.04
C PRO A 360 11.91 -18.60 -5.52
N PHE A 361 12.55 -17.84 -6.41
CA PHE A 361 12.43 -17.98 -7.87
C PHE A 361 10.99 -17.85 -8.41
N GLY A 362 10.04 -17.37 -7.61
CA GLY A 362 8.61 -17.36 -7.96
C GLY A 362 7.97 -18.73 -8.03
N GLY A 363 8.65 -19.78 -7.58
CA GLY A 363 8.11 -21.13 -7.61
C GLY A 363 7.09 -21.31 -6.51
N TYR A 364 5.83 -21.57 -6.85
CA TYR A 364 4.77 -21.90 -5.90
C TYR A 364 3.80 -22.96 -6.46
N ASN A 365 3.10 -23.64 -5.56
CA ASN A 365 2.02 -24.58 -5.87
C ASN A 365 1.00 -24.57 -4.70
N GLN A 366 -0.10 -25.32 -4.83
CA GLN A 366 -1.15 -25.35 -3.80
C GLN A 366 -0.63 -25.81 -2.42
N ILE A 367 0.34 -26.73 -2.38
CA ILE A 367 0.93 -27.21 -1.13
C ILE A 367 1.71 -26.09 -0.45
N ALA A 368 2.52 -25.34 -1.20
CA ALA A 368 3.27 -24.20 -0.70
C ALA A 368 2.36 -23.07 -0.21
N MET A 369 1.28 -22.77 -0.95
CA MET A 369 0.29 -21.76 -0.53
C MET A 369 -0.40 -22.15 0.78
N LYS A 370 -0.80 -23.43 0.91
CA LYS A 370 -1.39 -23.95 2.15
C LYS A 370 -0.40 -23.87 3.31
N ALA A 371 0.87 -24.22 3.07
CA ALA A 371 1.92 -24.13 4.09
C ALA A 371 2.19 -22.67 4.49
N ALA A 372 2.21 -21.73 3.55
CA ALA A 372 2.41 -20.31 3.82
C ALA A 372 1.27 -19.73 4.68
N LYS A 373 0.02 -20.04 4.33
CA LYS A 373 -1.15 -19.65 5.12
C LYS A 373 -1.08 -20.19 6.54
N ASN A 374 -0.78 -21.48 6.69
CA ASN A 374 -0.73 -22.13 8.01
C ASN A 374 0.50 -21.74 8.83
N ALA A 375 1.56 -21.22 8.19
CA ALA A 375 2.68 -20.58 8.88
C ALA A 375 2.34 -19.17 9.40
N GLY A 376 1.13 -18.67 9.09
CA GLY A 376 0.61 -17.38 9.53
C GLY A 376 0.87 -16.22 8.57
N PHE A 377 1.38 -16.47 7.35
CA PHE A 377 1.56 -15.38 6.37
C PHE A 377 0.20 -14.90 5.86
N HIS A 378 0.07 -13.60 5.65
CA HIS A 378 -1.13 -12.96 5.15
C HIS A 378 -1.04 -12.74 3.63
N LEU A 379 0.08 -12.19 3.17
CA LEU A 379 0.38 -12.01 1.74
C LEU A 379 1.63 -12.79 1.32
N VAL A 380 1.60 -13.28 0.08
CA VAL A 380 2.75 -13.91 -0.56
C VAL A 380 2.90 -13.42 -1.99
N VAL A 381 4.09 -12.93 -2.31
CA VAL A 381 4.43 -12.42 -3.65
C VAL A 381 5.17 -13.46 -4.51
N THR A 382 4.97 -13.35 -5.82
CA THR A 382 5.53 -14.25 -6.84
C THR A 382 6.38 -13.46 -7.82
N THR A 383 6.77 -14.08 -8.93
CA THR A 383 7.45 -13.41 -10.05
C THR A 383 6.57 -13.29 -11.29
N VAL A 384 5.27 -13.58 -11.14
CA VAL A 384 4.28 -13.40 -12.21
C VAL A 384 4.13 -11.90 -12.46
N GLN A 385 4.33 -11.49 -13.72
CA GLN A 385 4.27 -10.09 -14.13
C GLN A 385 2.84 -9.55 -14.02
N GLY A 386 2.70 -8.43 -13.32
CA GLY A 386 1.43 -7.71 -13.24
C GLY A 386 1.34 -6.85 -11.98
N LYS A 387 0.27 -6.05 -11.94
CA LYS A 387 -0.11 -5.26 -10.76
C LYS A 387 -1.04 -6.06 -9.87
N VAL A 388 -1.02 -5.73 -8.59
CA VAL A 388 -1.93 -6.28 -7.59
C VAL A 388 -3.28 -5.57 -7.69
N LYS A 389 -4.34 -6.33 -7.91
CA LYS A 389 -5.72 -5.80 -8.03
C LYS A 389 -6.58 -6.30 -6.88
N LEU A 390 -7.66 -5.56 -6.57
CA LEU A 390 -8.73 -6.07 -5.72
C LEU A 390 -9.21 -7.45 -6.21
N GLY A 391 -9.38 -8.38 -5.28
CA GLY A 391 -9.76 -9.76 -5.58
C GLY A 391 -8.62 -10.69 -6.02
N ASP A 392 -7.38 -10.20 -6.20
CA ASP A 392 -6.23 -11.08 -6.42
C ASP A 392 -6.03 -12.02 -5.21
N ASN A 393 -5.57 -13.24 -5.47
CA ASN A 393 -5.30 -14.21 -4.42
C ASN A 393 -4.10 -13.73 -3.55
N PRO A 394 -4.29 -13.52 -2.24
CA PRO A 394 -3.25 -12.95 -1.38
C PRO A 394 -2.00 -13.85 -1.28
N PHE A 395 -2.09 -15.15 -1.60
CA PHE A 395 -0.96 -16.09 -1.55
C PHE A 395 -0.26 -16.28 -2.91
N SER A 396 -0.58 -15.48 -3.92
CA SER A 396 0.08 -15.52 -5.24
C SER A 396 0.08 -14.15 -5.92
N LEU A 397 0.44 -13.11 -5.18
CA LEU A 397 0.45 -11.73 -5.68
C LEU A 397 1.50 -11.55 -6.79
N LYS A 398 1.14 -10.75 -7.79
CA LYS A 398 1.98 -10.42 -8.94
C LYS A 398 2.97 -9.33 -8.57
N ARG A 399 4.09 -9.27 -9.29
CA ARG A 399 5.10 -8.21 -9.16
C ARG A 399 5.60 -7.78 -10.52
N LEU A 400 6.20 -6.59 -10.58
CA LEU A 400 6.84 -6.05 -11.78
C LEU A 400 8.36 -6.11 -11.61
N TYR A 401 9.03 -6.71 -12.60
CA TYR A 401 10.48 -6.64 -12.70
C TYR A 401 10.89 -5.47 -13.56
N ILE A 402 11.85 -4.70 -13.06
CA ILE A 402 12.55 -3.70 -13.86
C ILE A 402 13.95 -4.22 -14.11
N LEU A 403 14.22 -4.54 -15.37
CA LEU A 403 15.52 -5.05 -15.79
C LEU A 403 16.56 -3.93 -15.81
N ARG A 404 17.84 -4.31 -15.73
CA ARG A 404 18.97 -3.37 -15.81
C ARG A 404 18.92 -2.44 -17.03
N THR A 405 18.43 -2.95 -18.15
CA THR A 405 18.36 -2.24 -19.44
C THR A 405 17.04 -1.52 -19.66
N ASP A 406 16.10 -1.59 -18.70
CA ASP A 406 14.82 -0.92 -18.84
C ASP A 406 15.01 0.58 -18.63
N SER A 407 14.49 1.37 -19.56
CA SER A 407 14.52 2.83 -19.48
C SER A 407 13.50 3.35 -18.46
N ILE A 408 13.65 4.61 -18.06
CA ILE A 408 12.68 5.28 -17.17
C ILE A 408 11.30 5.33 -17.83
N GLU A 409 11.23 5.55 -19.14
CA GLU A 409 9.96 5.56 -19.88
C GLU A 409 9.27 4.19 -19.84
N LYS A 410 10.04 3.10 -19.93
CA LYS A 410 9.48 1.75 -19.79
C LYS A 410 8.95 1.53 -18.38
N MET A 411 9.71 1.90 -17.36
CA MET A 411 9.24 1.83 -15.97
C MET A 411 7.95 2.65 -15.78
N ALA A 412 7.93 3.89 -16.25
CA ALA A 412 6.80 4.80 -16.15
C ALA A 412 5.52 4.18 -16.71
N LYS A 413 5.60 3.59 -17.92
CA LYS A 413 4.47 2.89 -18.55
C LYS A 413 4.02 1.65 -17.77
N MET A 414 4.96 0.92 -17.16
CA MET A 414 4.62 -0.27 -16.36
C MET A 414 3.89 0.09 -15.07
N ILE A 415 4.21 1.23 -14.45
CA ILE A 415 3.60 1.65 -13.18
C ILE A 415 2.37 2.55 -13.33
N SER A 416 2.19 3.24 -14.46
CA SER A 416 1.06 4.14 -14.72
C SER A 416 -0.28 3.41 -14.75
N ASN A 417 -1.36 4.01 -14.24
CA ASN A 417 -2.69 3.37 -14.22
C ASN A 417 -3.14 2.97 -15.63
N GLN A 418 -2.95 3.86 -16.61
CA GLN A 418 -3.12 3.62 -18.04
C GLN A 418 -1.76 3.71 -18.73
N ALA A 419 -1.38 2.70 -19.51
CA ALA A 419 -0.05 2.64 -20.14
C ALA A 419 0.12 3.71 -21.24
N ASP A 420 -0.97 4.16 -21.84
CA ASP A 420 -0.98 5.04 -23.01
C ASP A 420 -0.87 6.53 -22.67
N THR A 421 -0.98 6.91 -21.39
CA THR A 421 -1.03 8.32 -20.95
C THR A 421 0.29 8.89 -20.46
N VAL A 422 1.39 8.13 -20.47
CA VAL A 422 2.72 8.63 -20.07
C VAL A 422 3.26 9.53 -21.20
N PRO A 423 3.38 10.86 -21.00
CA PRO A 423 3.96 11.72 -22.02
C PRO A 423 5.42 11.30 -22.22
N LEU A 424 5.83 11.13 -23.49
CA LEU A 424 7.23 11.02 -23.85
C LEU A 424 7.89 12.35 -23.52
N GLN A 425 8.41 12.52 -22.29
CA GLN A 425 9.36 13.60 -22.06
C GLN A 425 10.62 13.26 -22.83
N SER A 426 10.91 14.03 -23.87
CA SER A 426 12.23 14.05 -24.48
C SER A 426 13.22 14.39 -23.37
N THR A 427 14.12 13.47 -23.07
CA THR A 427 15.34 13.80 -22.33
C THR A 427 16.09 14.84 -23.16
N ASP A 428 15.97 16.11 -22.78
CA ASP A 428 16.82 17.16 -23.33
C ASP A 428 18.23 16.87 -22.82
N ASN A 429 19.09 16.42 -23.73
CA ASN A 429 20.51 16.20 -23.51
C ASN A 429 21.21 17.57 -23.32
N ARG A 430 21.10 18.19 -22.14
CA ARG A 430 21.95 19.31 -21.66
C ARG A 430 21.87 19.30 -20.12
N LEU A 431 22.90 19.18 -19.29
CA LEU A 431 24.35 19.41 -19.34
C LEU A 431 25.04 18.47 -18.34
#